data_AF-A0A9W4NAQ1-F1
#
_entry.id   AF-A0A9W4NAQ1-F1
#
_cell.length_a   1.000
_cell.length_b   1.000
_cell.length_c   1.000
_cell.angle_alpha   90.00
_cell.angle_beta   90.00
_cell.angle_gamma   90.00
#
_symmetry.space_group_name_H-M   'P 1'
#
loop_
_entity.id
_entity.type
_entity.pdbx_description
1 polymer ?
#
loop_
_entity_poly.entity_id
_entity_poly.type
_entity_poly.pdbx_seq_one_letter_code
_entity_poly.pdbx_strand_id
1 'polypeptide(L)'
;MAVEVNDLAKEHGSQWKHTNRVYKILEYNYIVFPLTFILTLYEDGWTKSTIFHVTMMTVFLLLQMPPFGQLLGLCLPMRPNKFADKPRTRRLGTLHVCLVTKGTNVSTAVNSVRCWDNLSQRENPSVKFHVLLDSETSDELEQQLPSYVVVDKVPENFSVKKAKYKARAQEYFRLK
;
A
#
# COMPACT_ATOMS: atom_id res chain seq x y z
N MET A 1 7.52 40.16 31.18
CA MET A 1 6.98 39.54 29.96
C MET A 1 5.65 38.89 30.31
N ALA A 2 4.54 39.57 30.04
CA ALA A 2 3.21 39.02 30.21
C ALA A 2 2.78 38.47 28.84
N VAL A 3 2.70 37.15 28.72
CA VAL A 3 2.15 36.49 27.53
C VAL A 3 0.63 36.67 27.59
N GLU A 4 0.06 37.28 26.56
CA GLU A 4 -1.38 37.55 26.46
C GLU A 4 -2.19 36.26 26.46
N VAL A 5 -3.07 36.12 27.46
CA VAL A 5 -4.04 35.02 27.60
C VAL A 5 -5.05 34.96 26.45
N ASN A 6 -5.12 36.00 25.61
CA ASN A 6 -6.04 36.11 24.48
C ASN A 6 -5.68 35.22 23.27
N ASP A 7 -4.42 34.82 23.10
CA ASP A 7 -4.03 34.00 21.94
C ASP A 7 -4.39 32.51 22.13
N LEU A 8 -4.35 32.01 23.37
CA LEU A 8 -4.77 30.63 23.70
C LEU A 8 -6.29 30.41 23.47
N ALA A 9 -7.11 31.43 23.71
CA ALA A 9 -8.56 31.36 23.50
C ALA A 9 -8.94 31.37 22.00
N LYS A 10 -8.17 32.07 21.16
CA LYS A 10 -8.36 32.08 19.70
C LYS A 10 -7.98 30.75 19.06
N GLU A 11 -6.92 30.10 19.54
CA GLU A 11 -6.48 28.79 19.04
C GLU A 11 -7.53 27.69 19.32
N HIS A 12 -8.09 27.66 20.53
CA HIS A 12 -9.16 26.71 20.90
C HIS A 12 -10.44 26.91 20.06
N GLY A 13 -10.83 28.14 19.75
CA GLY A 13 -12.02 28.44 18.93
C GLY A 13 -11.87 28.03 17.46
N SER A 14 -10.66 28.05 16.92
CA SER A 14 -10.35 27.58 15.56
C SER A 14 -10.38 26.06 15.47
N GLN A 15 -9.76 25.39 16.44
CA GLN A 15 -9.72 23.93 16.53
C GLN A 15 -11.13 23.35 16.68
N TRP A 16 -11.98 23.97 17.51
CA TRP A 16 -13.39 23.55 17.70
C TRP A 16 -14.24 23.65 16.43
N LYS A 17 -14.02 24.69 15.60
CA LYS A 17 -14.70 24.86 14.31
C LYS A 17 -14.29 23.78 13.31
N HIS A 18 -13.03 23.39 13.31
CA HIS A 18 -12.52 22.33 12.44
C HIS A 18 -13.09 20.95 12.82
N THR A 19 -13.16 20.65 14.11
CA THR A 19 -13.74 19.39 14.61
C THR A 19 -15.24 19.31 14.33
N ASN A 20 -16.00 20.41 14.48
CA ASN A 20 -17.43 20.44 14.16
C ASN A 20 -17.73 20.22 12.67
N ARG A 21 -16.82 20.66 11.77
CA ARG A 21 -16.97 20.41 10.33
C ARG A 21 -16.73 18.94 9.99
N VAL A 22 -15.77 18.29 10.67
CA VAL A 22 -15.52 16.84 10.54
C VAL A 22 -16.71 16.04 11.10
N TYR A 23 -17.30 16.45 12.22
CA TYR A 23 -18.49 15.80 12.77
C TYR A 23 -19.71 15.95 11.86
N LYS A 24 -19.94 17.12 11.24
CA LYS A 24 -21.01 17.29 10.24
C LYS A 24 -20.81 16.42 8.98
N ILE A 25 -19.56 16.23 8.55
CA ILE A 25 -19.25 15.31 7.44
C ILE A 25 -19.47 13.85 7.88
N LEU A 26 -19.14 13.50 9.12
CA LEU A 26 -19.39 12.18 9.71
C LEU A 26 -20.89 11.88 9.90
N GLU A 27 -21.69 12.89 10.25
CA GLU A 27 -23.14 12.81 10.39
C GLU A 27 -23.81 12.51 9.05
N TYR A 28 -23.35 13.17 7.97
CA TYR A 28 -23.77 12.87 6.60
C TYR A 28 -23.37 11.45 6.16
N ASN A 29 -22.19 11.02 6.60
CA ASN A 29 -21.66 9.69 6.34
C ASN A 29 -22.41 8.57 7.08
N TYR A 30 -23.12 8.84 8.18
CA TYR A 30 -23.84 7.81 8.93
C TYR A 30 -25.00 7.19 8.13
N ILE A 31 -25.52 7.91 7.13
CA ILE A 31 -26.55 7.41 6.19
C ILE A 31 -25.88 6.86 4.92
N VAL A 32 -24.84 7.53 4.41
CA VAL A 32 -24.13 7.12 3.20
C VAL A 32 -23.38 5.80 3.39
N PHE A 33 -22.78 5.54 4.55
CA PHE A 33 -22.07 4.29 4.84
C PHE A 33 -22.98 3.05 4.85
N PRO A 34 -24.11 3.00 5.57
CA PRO A 34 -25.02 1.86 5.49
C PRO A 34 -25.67 1.74 4.10
N LEU A 35 -25.97 2.83 3.40
CA LEU A 35 -26.48 2.76 2.01
C LEU A 35 -25.45 2.19 1.03
N THR A 36 -24.20 2.66 1.10
CA THR A 36 -23.11 2.12 0.28
C THR A 36 -22.80 0.68 0.65
N PHE A 37 -22.86 0.32 1.93
CA PHE A 37 -22.73 -1.05 2.41
C PHE A 37 -23.84 -1.96 1.86
N ILE A 38 -25.09 -1.54 1.94
CA ILE A 38 -26.25 -2.27 1.39
C ILE A 38 -26.13 -2.41 -0.13
N LEU A 39 -25.76 -1.32 -0.84
CA LEU A 39 -25.50 -1.36 -2.27
C LEU A 39 -24.38 -2.34 -2.63
N THR A 40 -23.31 -2.40 -1.84
CA THR A 40 -22.24 -3.39 -2.06
C THR A 40 -22.69 -4.82 -1.81
N LEU A 41 -23.65 -5.06 -0.91
CA LEU A 41 -24.23 -6.39 -0.68
C LEU A 41 -25.22 -6.81 -1.78
N TYR A 42 -25.78 -5.85 -2.52
CA TYR A 42 -26.78 -6.11 -3.57
C TYR A 42 -26.15 -6.41 -4.94
N GLU A 43 -24.90 -6.00 -5.19
CA GLU A 43 -24.19 -6.43 -6.39
C GLU A 43 -23.75 -7.91 -6.26
N ASP A 44 -24.24 -8.74 -7.18
CA ASP A 44 -24.07 -10.21 -7.34
C ASP A 44 -22.62 -10.75 -7.45
N GLY A 45 -21.63 -10.05 -6.91
CA GLY A 45 -20.21 -10.40 -7.02
C GLY A 45 -19.59 -11.04 -5.78
N TRP A 46 -20.28 -11.14 -4.65
CA TRP A 46 -19.65 -11.46 -3.37
C TRP A 46 -19.55 -12.96 -3.10
N THR A 47 -18.35 -13.45 -2.81
CA THR A 47 -18.18 -14.83 -2.36
C THR A 47 -18.84 -15.04 -1.00
N LYS A 48 -19.38 -16.25 -0.73
CA LYS A 48 -20.01 -16.59 0.57
C LYS A 48 -19.10 -16.29 1.78
N SER A 49 -17.79 -16.44 1.61
CA SER A 49 -16.80 -16.11 2.64
C SER A 49 -16.75 -14.61 2.92
N THR A 50 -16.82 -13.77 1.88
CA THR A 50 -16.83 -12.30 2.02
C THR A 50 -18.08 -11.84 2.76
N ILE A 51 -19.26 -12.38 2.40
CA ILE A 51 -20.53 -12.07 3.05
C ILE A 51 -20.44 -12.38 4.54
N PHE A 52 -19.98 -13.58 4.91
CA PHE A 52 -19.86 -13.99 6.32
C PHE A 52 -18.97 -13.05 7.14
N HIS A 53 -17.78 -12.70 6.63
CA HIS A 53 -16.85 -11.82 7.34
C HIS A 53 -17.41 -10.41 7.49
N VAL A 54 -18.10 -9.93 6.45
CA VAL A 54 -18.71 -8.61 6.46
C VAL A 54 -19.91 -8.56 7.40
N THR A 55 -20.78 -9.57 7.44
CA THR A 55 -21.87 -9.65 8.42
C THR A 55 -21.34 -9.69 9.85
N MET A 56 -20.33 -10.51 10.13
CA MET A 56 -19.69 -10.55 11.45
C MET A 56 -19.08 -9.20 11.83
N MET A 57 -18.31 -8.59 10.92
CA MET A 57 -17.67 -7.29 11.16
C MET A 57 -18.72 -6.20 11.42
N THR A 58 -19.83 -6.18 10.68
CA THR A 58 -20.93 -5.21 10.90
C THR A 58 -21.60 -5.41 12.24
N VAL A 59 -21.86 -6.65 12.67
CA VAL A 59 -22.42 -6.92 14.01
C VAL A 59 -21.47 -6.45 15.11
N PHE A 60 -20.17 -6.72 14.99
CA PHE A 60 -19.17 -6.22 15.94
C PHE A 60 -19.07 -4.70 15.95
N LEU A 61 -19.20 -4.05 14.78
CA LEU A 61 -19.16 -2.59 14.66
C LEU A 61 -20.42 -1.93 15.23
N LEU A 62 -21.60 -2.57 15.12
CA LEU A 62 -22.87 -2.11 15.70
C LEU A 62 -22.90 -2.29 17.22
N LEU A 63 -22.23 -3.32 17.75
CA LEU A 63 -22.12 -3.56 19.19
C LEU A 63 -21.12 -2.62 19.90
N GLN A 64 -20.21 -1.99 19.15
CA GLN A 64 -19.26 -1.01 19.68
C GLN A 64 -19.85 0.41 19.57
N MET A 65 -19.99 1.10 20.70
CA MET A 65 -20.44 2.50 20.74
C MET A 65 -19.51 3.42 19.90
N PRO A 66 -20.01 4.51 19.28
CA PRO A 66 -19.23 5.40 18.41
C PRO A 66 -17.95 5.91 19.11
N PRO A 67 -16.79 5.93 18.42
CA PRO A 67 -16.60 6.71 17.20
C PRO A 67 -15.88 5.96 16.05
N PHE A 68 -16.38 4.80 15.63
CA PHE A 68 -15.70 3.96 14.63
C PHE A 68 -16.15 4.12 13.18
N GLY A 69 -17.00 5.10 12.84
CA GLY A 69 -17.30 5.43 11.44
C GLY A 69 -16.03 5.74 10.61
N GLN A 70 -14.95 6.16 11.26
CA GLN A 70 -13.64 6.37 10.63
C GLN A 70 -12.95 5.06 10.22
N LEU A 71 -13.19 3.94 10.92
CA LEU A 71 -12.65 2.62 10.54
C LEU A 71 -13.27 2.14 9.23
N LEU A 72 -14.57 2.38 9.00
CA LEU A 72 -15.20 2.07 7.72
C LEU A 72 -14.59 2.89 6.58
N GLY A 73 -14.21 4.15 6.84
CA GLY A 73 -13.46 4.98 5.90
C GLY A 73 -12.06 4.43 5.58
N LEU A 74 -11.36 3.86 6.57
CA LEU A 74 -10.05 3.20 6.38
C LEU A 74 -10.17 1.87 5.62
N CYS A 75 -11.31 1.20 5.68
CA CYS A 75 -11.58 -0.02 4.92
C CYS A 75 -11.92 0.25 3.43
N LEU A 76 -12.04 1.51 3.02
CA LEU A 76 -12.26 1.89 1.63
C LEU A 76 -10.99 2.48 0.98
N PRO A 77 -10.64 2.09 -0.26
CA PRO A 77 -11.45 1.30 -1.18
C PRO A 77 -11.23 -0.22 -1.02
N MET A 78 -12.20 -0.90 -0.42
CA MET A 78 -12.32 -2.35 -0.44
C MET A 78 -12.60 -2.75 -1.90
N ARG A 79 -11.78 -3.64 -2.46
CA ARG A 79 -12.03 -4.25 -3.78
C ARG A 79 -12.38 -5.72 -3.55
N PRO A 80 -13.63 -6.04 -3.14
CA PRO A 80 -14.02 -7.37 -2.66
C PRO A 80 -13.73 -8.48 -3.67
N ASN A 81 -13.79 -8.14 -4.97
CA ASN A 81 -13.66 -9.12 -6.05
C ASN A 81 -12.30 -9.10 -6.76
N LYS A 82 -11.34 -8.24 -6.34
CA LYS A 82 -9.99 -8.17 -6.96
C LYS A 82 -9.24 -9.50 -6.91
N PHE A 83 -9.63 -10.37 -5.99
CA PHE A 83 -9.00 -11.65 -5.73
C PHE A 83 -9.95 -12.85 -5.87
N ALA A 84 -11.17 -12.64 -6.41
CA ALA A 84 -12.15 -13.73 -6.56
C ALA A 84 -11.59 -14.88 -7.42
N ASP A 85 -10.90 -14.55 -8.50
CA ASP A 85 -10.27 -15.52 -9.40
C ASP A 85 -8.83 -15.90 -9.01
N LYS A 86 -8.33 -15.42 -7.86
CA LYS A 86 -6.97 -15.70 -7.40
C LYS A 86 -6.96 -16.86 -6.41
N PRO A 87 -5.89 -17.66 -6.38
CA PRO A 87 -5.80 -18.79 -5.45
C PRO A 87 -5.98 -18.33 -3.99
N ARG A 88 -6.85 -19.03 -3.26
CA ARG A 88 -7.24 -18.73 -1.87
C ARG A 88 -6.05 -18.77 -0.90
N THR A 89 -5.00 -19.53 -1.23
CA THR A 89 -3.74 -19.60 -0.50
C THR A 89 -2.63 -18.96 -1.33
N ARG A 90 -2.01 -17.89 -0.82
CA ARG A 90 -0.73 -17.43 -1.36
C ARG A 90 0.34 -18.41 -0.90
N ARG A 91 1.00 -19.09 -1.84
CA ARG A 91 2.23 -19.82 -1.54
C ARG A 91 3.30 -18.79 -1.18
N LEU A 92 3.56 -18.60 0.11
CA LEU A 92 4.68 -17.81 0.63
C LEU A 92 5.98 -18.63 0.58
N GLY A 93 6.21 -19.32 -0.54
CA GLY A 93 7.39 -20.18 -0.72
C GLY A 93 8.66 -19.39 -1.00
N THR A 94 8.53 -18.20 -1.59
CA THR A 94 9.65 -17.33 -1.93
C THR A 94 9.32 -15.86 -1.68
N LEU A 95 10.22 -15.18 -0.95
CA LEU A 95 10.22 -13.76 -0.72
C LEU A 95 11.20 -13.10 -1.72
N HIS A 96 10.67 -12.24 -2.58
CA HIS A 96 11.48 -11.44 -3.48
C HIS A 96 11.66 -10.04 -2.87
N VAL A 97 12.89 -9.69 -2.52
CA VAL A 97 13.26 -8.35 -2.06
C VAL A 97 13.72 -7.56 -3.27
N CYS A 98 12.95 -6.54 -3.65
CA CYS A 98 13.20 -5.76 -4.87
C CYS A 98 13.64 -4.34 -4.54
N LEU A 99 14.82 -3.92 -4.99
CA LEU A 99 15.25 -2.52 -5.00
C LEU A 99 15.00 -1.93 -6.38
N VAL A 100 14.14 -0.91 -6.47
CA VAL A 100 13.80 -0.28 -7.75
C VAL A 100 14.55 1.02 -7.94
N THR A 101 15.38 1.07 -8.99
CA THR A 101 16.20 2.23 -9.31
C THR A 101 16.19 2.56 -10.80
N LYS A 102 16.47 3.82 -11.12
CA LYS A 102 16.65 4.29 -12.51
C LYS A 102 18.07 4.02 -13.03
N GLY A 103 18.99 3.58 -12.15
CA GLY A 103 20.40 3.37 -12.49
C GLY A 103 21.24 4.66 -12.53
N THR A 104 20.64 5.84 -12.28
CA THR A 104 21.36 7.12 -12.33
C THR A 104 22.24 7.40 -11.12
N ASN A 105 21.96 6.77 -9.98
CA ASN A 105 22.70 6.97 -8.73
C ASN A 105 23.22 5.62 -8.22
N VAL A 106 24.34 5.19 -8.81
CA VAL A 106 24.97 3.89 -8.56
C VAL A 106 25.39 3.74 -7.10
N SER A 107 26.04 4.76 -6.53
CA SER A 107 26.52 4.71 -5.13
C SER A 107 25.39 4.50 -4.13
N THR A 108 24.24 5.14 -4.33
CA THR A 108 23.07 4.96 -3.45
C THR A 108 22.47 3.58 -3.58
N ALA A 109 22.42 3.04 -4.80
CA ALA A 109 21.92 1.69 -5.05
C ALA A 109 22.83 0.64 -4.38
N VAL A 110 24.14 0.74 -4.57
CA VAL A 110 25.13 -0.15 -3.94
C VAL A 110 25.07 -0.06 -2.41
N ASN A 111 25.00 1.14 -1.83
CA ASN A 111 24.86 1.30 -0.39
C ASN A 111 23.55 0.71 0.16
N SER A 112 22.45 0.81 -0.60
CA SER A 112 21.17 0.20 -0.23
C SER A 112 21.25 -1.33 -0.24
N VAL A 113 21.97 -1.90 -1.20
CA VAL A 113 22.18 -3.34 -1.32
C VAL A 113 23.12 -3.87 -0.22
N ARG A 114 24.14 -3.10 0.19
CA ARG A 114 25.02 -3.49 1.30
C ARG A 114 24.28 -3.75 2.60
N CYS A 115 23.14 -3.09 2.83
CA CYS A 115 22.30 -3.37 3.99
C CYS A 115 21.78 -4.82 4.01
N TRP A 116 21.71 -5.49 2.86
CA TRP A 116 21.30 -6.89 2.74
C TRP A 116 22.42 -7.87 3.09
N ASP A 117 23.69 -7.44 3.10
CA ASP A 117 24.81 -8.32 3.42
C ASP A 117 24.76 -8.83 4.86
N ASN A 118 24.13 -8.06 5.77
CA ASN A 118 23.96 -8.42 7.17
C ASN A 118 22.75 -9.34 7.44
N LEU A 119 21.98 -9.69 6.42
CA LEU A 119 20.81 -10.55 6.59
C LEU A 119 21.26 -12.01 6.71
N SER A 120 20.97 -12.62 7.86
CA SER A 120 21.25 -14.04 8.12
C SER A 120 20.54 -14.99 7.14
N GLN A 121 19.45 -14.54 6.53
CA GLN A 121 18.65 -15.30 5.56
C GLN A 121 19.14 -15.15 4.12
N ARG A 122 20.27 -14.47 3.89
CA ARG A 122 20.82 -14.19 2.55
C ARG A 122 21.02 -15.45 1.70
N GLU A 123 21.45 -16.54 2.32
CA GLU A 123 21.72 -17.81 1.63
C GLU A 123 20.50 -18.73 1.58
N ASN A 124 19.36 -18.31 2.15
CA ASN A 124 18.15 -19.13 2.14
C ASN A 124 17.55 -19.16 0.72
N PRO A 125 17.30 -20.34 0.13
CA PRO A 125 16.71 -20.44 -1.21
C PRO A 125 15.33 -19.79 -1.34
N SER A 126 14.66 -19.56 -0.20
CA SER A 126 13.36 -18.90 -0.14
C SER A 126 13.45 -17.38 -0.24
N VAL A 127 14.63 -16.76 -0.14
CA VAL A 127 14.79 -15.30 -0.22
C VAL A 127 15.65 -14.96 -1.43
N LYS A 128 15.12 -14.14 -2.34
CA LYS A 128 15.82 -13.69 -3.54
C LYS A 128 15.91 -12.18 -3.57
N PHE A 129 17.10 -11.67 -3.85
CA PHE A 129 17.37 -10.25 -3.92
C PHE A 129 17.44 -9.82 -5.39
N HIS A 130 16.62 -8.83 -5.74
CA HIS A 130 16.49 -8.31 -7.09
C HIS A 130 16.73 -6.80 -7.10
N VAL A 131 17.47 -6.31 -8.09
CA VAL A 131 17.59 -4.89 -8.41
C VAL A 131 16.88 -4.65 -9.75
N LEU A 132 15.79 -3.90 -9.71
CA LEU A 132 14.99 -3.59 -10.89
C LEU A 132 15.45 -2.26 -11.48
N LEU A 133 15.86 -2.30 -12.75
CA LEU A 133 16.36 -1.16 -13.51
C LEU A 133 15.36 -0.74 -14.58
N ASP A 134 14.95 0.52 -14.55
CA ASP A 134 14.03 1.10 -15.53
C ASP A 134 14.68 1.38 -16.91
N SER A 135 16.01 1.26 -17.02
CA SER A 135 16.75 1.41 -18.28
C SER A 135 17.73 0.26 -18.52
N GLU A 136 17.99 -0.04 -19.79
CA GLU A 136 18.95 -1.06 -20.20
C GLU A 136 20.42 -0.63 -20.03
N THR A 137 20.70 0.67 -20.01
CA THR A 137 22.05 1.23 -20.21
C THR A 137 22.97 1.17 -18.97
N SER A 138 22.50 0.73 -17.81
CA SER A 138 23.29 0.83 -16.56
C SER A 138 24.10 -0.43 -16.26
N ASP A 139 25.06 -0.74 -17.13
CA ASP A 139 25.98 -1.87 -16.96
C ASP A 139 26.99 -1.67 -15.80
N GLU A 140 27.31 -0.41 -15.48
CA GLU A 140 28.20 -0.06 -14.36
C GLU A 140 27.66 -0.52 -13.00
N LEU A 141 26.33 -0.49 -12.83
CA LEU A 141 25.71 -0.91 -11.59
C LEU A 141 25.85 -2.42 -11.39
N GLU A 142 25.67 -3.20 -12.46
CA GLU A 142 25.74 -4.65 -12.42
C GLU A 142 27.13 -5.14 -11.97
N GLN A 143 28.19 -4.46 -12.40
CA GLN A 143 29.56 -4.79 -12.00
C GLN A 143 29.87 -4.50 -10.52
N GLN A 144 29.19 -3.52 -9.92
CA GLN A 144 29.41 -3.14 -8.51
C GLN A 144 28.51 -3.90 -7.53
N LEU A 145 27.53 -4.63 -8.04
CA LEU A 145 26.60 -5.37 -7.21
C LEU A 145 27.17 -6.73 -6.77
N PRO A 146 26.83 -7.19 -5.56
CA PRO A 146 27.20 -8.52 -5.12
C PRO A 146 26.58 -9.63 -5.98
N SER A 147 27.29 -10.76 -6.12
CA SER A 147 26.89 -11.89 -6.99
C SER A 147 25.56 -12.56 -6.65
N TYR A 148 25.04 -12.39 -5.43
CA TYR A 148 23.76 -12.95 -5.01
C TYR A 148 22.55 -12.11 -5.44
N VAL A 149 22.78 -10.91 -5.96
CA VAL A 149 21.74 -9.99 -6.39
C VAL A 149 21.49 -10.18 -7.88
N VAL A 150 20.25 -10.43 -8.25
CA VAL A 150 19.84 -10.54 -9.65
C VAL A 150 19.44 -9.17 -10.16
N VAL A 151 19.98 -8.77 -11.31
CA VAL A 151 19.65 -7.49 -11.94
C VAL A 151 18.61 -7.72 -13.04
N ASP A 152 17.45 -7.09 -12.90
CA ASP A 152 16.36 -7.17 -13.88
C ASP A 152 16.23 -5.82 -14.60
N LYS A 153 16.70 -5.77 -15.84
CA LYS A 153 16.61 -4.60 -16.73
C LYS A 153 15.27 -4.62 -17.49
N VAL A 154 14.60 -3.48 -17.51
CA VAL A 154 13.33 -3.31 -18.20
C VAL A 154 13.61 -2.87 -19.64
N PRO A 155 13.11 -3.62 -20.65
CA PRO A 155 13.30 -3.24 -22.04
C PRO A 155 12.65 -1.90 -22.35
N GLU A 156 13.29 -1.07 -23.17
CA GLU A 156 12.75 0.25 -23.54
C GLU A 156 11.37 0.16 -24.22
N ASN A 157 11.13 -0.95 -24.94
CA ASN A 157 9.88 -1.24 -25.63
C ASN A 157 8.72 -1.62 -24.69
N PHE A 158 9.00 -1.98 -23.44
CA PHE A 158 7.97 -2.37 -22.49
C PHE A 158 7.22 -1.13 -21.97
N SER A 159 6.01 -0.85 -22.44
CA SER A 159 5.20 0.26 -21.94
C SER A 159 3.93 -0.22 -21.26
N VAL A 160 3.52 0.47 -20.18
CA VAL A 160 2.29 0.17 -19.45
C VAL A 160 1.39 1.40 -19.45
N LYS A 161 0.07 1.19 -19.58
CA LYS A 161 -0.91 2.29 -19.69
C LYS A 161 -0.87 3.29 -18.52
N LYS A 162 -0.60 2.82 -17.30
CA LYS A 162 -0.68 3.63 -16.07
C LYS A 162 0.64 3.74 -15.29
N ALA A 163 1.51 2.74 -15.39
CA ALA A 163 2.74 2.69 -14.61
C ALA A 163 3.90 3.31 -15.41
N LYS A 164 4.60 4.28 -14.80
CA LYS A 164 5.77 4.95 -15.37
C LYS A 164 6.98 4.79 -14.45
N TYR A 165 8.17 4.89 -15.02
CA TYR A 165 9.46 4.87 -14.30
C TYR A 165 9.62 3.64 -13.38
N LYS A 166 9.92 3.85 -12.09
CA LYS A 166 10.01 2.79 -11.07
C LYS A 166 8.79 1.87 -11.04
N ALA A 167 7.59 2.42 -11.21
CA ALA A 167 6.37 1.60 -11.21
C ALA A 167 6.28 0.71 -12.46
N ARG A 168 6.82 1.16 -13.61
CA ARG A 168 6.94 0.34 -14.81
C ARG A 168 7.91 -0.83 -14.58
N ALA A 169 9.04 -0.57 -13.92
CA ALA A 169 10.00 -1.63 -13.60
C ALA A 169 9.42 -2.70 -12.67
N GLN A 170 8.68 -2.27 -11.65
CA GLN A 170 7.98 -3.20 -10.76
C GLN A 170 6.89 -4.00 -11.49
N GLU A 171 6.18 -3.38 -12.43
CA GLU A 171 5.15 -4.05 -13.20
C GLU A 171 5.72 -5.05 -14.21
N TYR A 172 6.87 -4.74 -14.82
CA TYR A 172 7.62 -5.67 -15.64
C TYR A 172 8.01 -6.92 -14.85
N PHE A 173 8.62 -6.73 -13.67
CA PHE A 173 8.99 -7.83 -12.78
C PHE A 173 7.79 -8.66 -12.31
N ARG A 174 6.61 -8.05 -12.17
CA ARG A 174 5.37 -8.75 -11.83
C ARG A 174 4.84 -9.64 -12.96
N LEU A 175 5.15 -9.32 -14.21
CA LEU A 175 4.65 -10.01 -15.41
C LEU A 175 5.63 -11.04 -15.97
N LYS A 176 6.91 -10.94 -15.60
CA LYS A 176 7.96 -11.93 -15.87
C LYS A 176 7.72 -13.23 -15.12
#